data_AF-A0A8D8BA71-F1
#
_entry.id   AF-A0A8D8BA71-F1
#
_cell.length_a   1.000
_cell.length_b   1.000
_cell.length_c   1.000
_cell.angle_alpha   90.00
_cell.angle_beta   90.00
_cell.angle_gamma   90.00
#
_symmetry.space_group_name_H-M   'P 1'
#
loop_
_entity.id
_entity.type
_entity.pdbx_description
1 polymer ?
#
loop_
_entity_poly.entity_id
_entity_poly.type
_entity_poly.pdbx_seq_one_letter_code
_entity_poly.pdbx_strand_id
1 'polypeptide(L)'
;MLIALDRFTIVLGMFSTLMFITLMLFLCTSPVPHLPALETVAEEVTPGRVTTSGDDFPPLKNDNVLRAARGEPVDRVPVWVMRQAGRYLPEFQAVRAKHDFFEVCRTPELACEVTMQPLRRFDLDASIIFSDILVIPQALGITVEMKPGVGPVLPEPLVGPADLERLNQTGTMD
;
A
#
# COMPACT_ATOMS: atom_id res chain seq x y z
N MET A 1 9.95 -28.69 -16.07
CA MET A 1 10.53 -27.53 -15.34
C MET A 1 9.56 -26.35 -15.20
N LEU A 2 8.45 -26.30 -15.96
CA LEU A 2 7.43 -25.23 -15.88
C LEU A 2 6.36 -25.39 -14.77
N ILE A 3 6.30 -26.54 -14.09
CA ILE A 3 5.28 -26.83 -13.06
C ILE A 3 5.80 -26.52 -11.63
N ALA A 4 7.12 -26.32 -11.46
CA ALA A 4 7.73 -26.09 -10.15
C ALA A 4 7.71 -24.61 -9.72
N LEU A 5 7.75 -23.65 -10.67
CA LEU A 5 7.72 -22.22 -10.34
C LEU A 5 6.34 -21.73 -9.89
N ASP A 6 5.26 -22.35 -10.38
CA ASP A 6 3.89 -21.94 -10.02
C ASP A 6 3.55 -22.27 -8.55
N ARG A 7 4.14 -23.36 -8.02
CA ARG A 7 4.00 -23.69 -6.59
C ARG A 7 4.77 -22.74 -5.67
N PHE A 8 5.84 -22.09 -6.12
CA PHE A 8 6.63 -21.20 -5.25
C PHE A 8 5.96 -19.83 -5.08
N THR A 9 5.35 -19.29 -6.14
CA THR A 9 4.58 -18.04 -6.07
C THR A 9 3.27 -18.20 -5.29
N ILE A 10 2.60 -19.36 -5.41
CA ILE A 10 1.43 -19.68 -4.60
C ILE A 10 1.82 -19.85 -3.12
N VAL A 11 2.93 -20.52 -2.81
CA VAL A 11 3.37 -20.71 -1.42
C VAL A 11 3.81 -19.38 -0.78
N LEU A 12 4.50 -18.48 -1.50
CA LEU A 12 4.87 -17.16 -0.96
C LEU A 12 3.65 -16.25 -0.76
N GLY A 13 2.67 -16.30 -1.67
CA GLY A 13 1.38 -15.61 -1.53
C GLY A 13 0.53 -16.19 -0.41
N MET A 14 0.56 -17.51 -0.21
CA MET A 14 -0.18 -18.20 0.85
C MET A 14 0.46 -17.99 2.22
N PHE A 15 1.79 -17.87 2.33
CA PHE A 15 2.47 -17.50 3.58
C PHE A 15 2.23 -16.04 3.98
N SER A 16 2.21 -15.10 3.02
CA SER A 16 1.81 -13.71 3.29
C SER A 16 0.35 -13.62 3.73
N THR A 17 -0.54 -14.39 3.07
CA THR A 17 -1.97 -14.42 3.40
C THR A 17 -2.24 -15.12 4.74
N LEU A 18 -1.53 -16.21 5.07
CA LEU A 18 -1.64 -16.87 6.38
C LEU A 18 -1.10 -15.97 7.49
N MET A 19 0.02 -15.28 7.29
CA MET A 19 0.57 -14.39 8.31
C MET A 19 -0.38 -13.21 8.58
N PHE A 20 -1.04 -12.67 7.56
CA PHE A 20 -2.05 -11.64 7.71
C PHE A 20 -3.37 -12.14 8.32
N ILE A 21 -3.86 -13.33 7.95
CA ILE A 21 -5.07 -13.92 8.54
C ILE A 21 -4.83 -14.30 10.01
N THR A 22 -3.67 -14.85 10.34
CA THR A 22 -3.30 -15.17 11.72
C THR A 22 -3.11 -13.90 12.56
N LEU A 23 -2.53 -12.82 12.00
CA LEU A 23 -2.43 -11.53 12.69
C LEU A 23 -3.81 -10.87 12.87
N MET A 24 -4.69 -10.95 11.87
CA MET A 24 -6.07 -10.42 11.94
C MET A 24 -6.94 -11.19 12.94
N LEU A 25 -6.87 -12.53 12.96
CA LEU A 25 -7.58 -13.33 13.96
C LEU A 25 -7.08 -13.03 15.37
N PHE A 26 -5.76 -12.83 15.54
CA PHE A 26 -5.17 -12.45 16.84
C PHE A 26 -5.59 -11.04 17.28
N LEU A 27 -5.70 -10.08 16.35
CA LEU A 27 -6.20 -8.73 16.63
C LEU A 27 -7.71 -8.69 16.89
N CYS A 28 -8.49 -9.63 16.34
CA CYS A 28 -9.94 -9.69 16.55
C CYS A 28 -10.34 -10.38 17.87
N THR A 29 -9.50 -11.26 18.44
CA THR A 29 -9.82 -11.99 19.67
C THR A 29 -9.10 -11.49 20.92
N SER A 30 -8.14 -10.58 20.79
CA SER A 30 -7.41 -10.04 21.93
C SER A 30 -8.10 -8.77 22.43
N PRO A 31 -8.51 -8.67 23.71
CA PRO A 31 -8.92 -7.39 24.30
C PRO A 31 -7.71 -6.44 24.20
N VAL A 32 -7.88 -5.32 23.50
CA VAL A 32 -6.86 -4.28 23.30
C VAL A 32 -6.30 -3.87 24.67
N PRO A 33 -5.04 -4.20 25.00
CA PRO A 33 -4.43 -3.66 26.21
C PRO A 33 -4.23 -2.17 25.98
N HIS A 34 -4.69 -1.37 26.93
CA HIS A 34 -4.52 0.08 26.99
C HIS A 34 -3.03 0.42 26.89
N LEU A 35 -2.61 0.83 25.70
CA LEU A 35 -1.27 1.37 25.50
C LEU A 35 -1.21 2.73 26.22
N PRO A 36 -0.21 2.97 27.09
CA PRO A 36 -0.01 4.31 27.64
C PRO A 36 0.30 5.27 26.49
N ALA A 37 -0.30 6.45 26.55
CA ALA A 37 -0.15 7.52 25.57
C ALA A 37 1.32 7.79 25.28
N LEU A 38 1.77 7.45 24.06
CA LEU A 38 3.04 7.92 23.54
C LEU A 38 2.88 9.41 23.24
N GLU A 39 3.58 10.22 24.04
CA GLU A 39 3.72 11.66 23.83
C GLU A 39 4.14 11.94 22.38
N THR A 40 3.33 12.78 21.74
CA THR A 40 3.57 13.34 20.41
C THR A 40 4.86 14.15 20.41
N VAL A 41 5.95 13.58 19.92
CA VAL A 41 7.08 14.37 19.44
C VAL A 41 6.69 14.92 18.07
N ALA A 42 6.11 16.11 18.07
CA ALA A 42 5.92 16.91 16.87
C ALA A 42 7.29 17.50 16.49
N GLU A 43 7.99 16.84 15.56
CA GLU A 43 9.16 17.42 14.91
C GLU A 43 8.70 18.18 13.66
N GLU A 44 9.01 19.48 13.61
CA GLU A 44 8.67 20.36 12.49
C GLU A 44 9.51 20.00 11.25
N VAL A 45 8.83 19.55 10.19
CA VAL A 45 9.41 19.46 8.84
C VAL A 45 8.78 20.54 7.97
N THR A 46 9.57 21.52 7.52
CA THR A 46 9.20 22.47 6.44
C THR A 46 10.43 22.61 5.53
N PRO A 47 10.30 22.37 4.21
CA PRO A 47 9.75 23.40 3.32
C PRO A 47 8.68 22.87 2.35
N GLY A 48 7.59 23.64 2.18
CA GLY A 48 6.53 23.34 1.20
C GLY A 48 5.23 22.80 1.80
N ARG A 49 4.77 23.35 2.93
CA ARG A 49 3.47 22.99 3.51
C ARG A 49 2.35 23.43 2.58
N VAL A 50 1.81 22.49 1.79
CA VAL A 50 0.45 22.62 1.26
C VAL A 50 -0.48 22.61 2.46
N THR A 51 -0.84 23.80 2.95
CA THR A 51 -1.90 23.97 3.94
C THR A 51 -3.25 23.79 3.25
N THR A 52 -3.60 22.56 2.88
CA THR A 52 -5.02 22.26 2.70
C THR A 52 -5.60 22.20 4.11
N SER A 53 -6.30 23.25 4.52
CA SER A 53 -7.32 23.13 5.56
C SER A 53 -8.18 21.91 5.20
N GLY A 54 -8.72 21.19 6.19
CA GLY A 54 -9.55 19.99 5.96
C GLY A 54 -10.82 20.21 5.14
N ASP A 55 -10.98 21.38 4.53
CA ASP A 55 -12.15 21.87 3.79
C ASP A 55 -12.05 21.70 2.27
N ASP A 56 -10.88 21.31 1.72
CA ASP A 56 -10.69 21.15 0.25
C ASP A 56 -11.14 19.79 -0.29
N PHE A 57 -11.52 18.84 0.57
CA PHE A 57 -12.02 17.53 0.14
C PHE A 57 -13.55 17.50 0.10
N PRO A 58 -14.15 16.80 -0.89
CA PRO A 58 -15.59 16.64 -0.94
C PRO A 58 -16.10 15.90 0.31
N PRO A 59 -17.31 16.23 0.82
CA PRO A 59 -17.84 15.60 2.01
C PRO A 59 -18.02 14.08 1.80
N LEU A 60 -17.61 13.31 2.80
CA LEU A 60 -17.69 11.85 2.77
C LEU A 60 -19.17 11.40 2.81
N LYS A 61 -19.59 10.61 1.83
CA LYS A 61 -20.98 10.13 1.71
C LYS A 61 -21.20 8.75 2.33
N ASN A 62 -20.19 7.88 2.32
CA ASN A 62 -20.21 6.54 2.91
C ASN A 62 -19.04 6.44 3.90
N ASP A 63 -19.35 6.32 5.18
CA ASP A 63 -18.36 6.24 6.27
C ASP A 63 -18.40 4.89 7.00
N ASN A 64 -19.09 3.89 6.45
CA ASN A 64 -19.27 2.58 7.09
C ASN A 64 -17.93 1.91 7.44
N VAL A 65 -16.92 2.03 6.57
CA VAL A 65 -15.57 1.49 6.83
C VAL A 65 -14.94 2.15 8.05
N LEU A 66 -15.10 3.46 8.20
CA LEU A 66 -14.53 4.21 9.31
C LEU A 66 -15.24 3.91 10.62
N ARG A 67 -16.58 3.84 10.59
CA ARG A 67 -17.41 3.45 11.74
C ARG A 67 -17.08 2.03 12.20
N ALA A 68 -17.05 1.07 11.27
CA ALA A 68 -16.69 -0.32 11.57
C ALA A 68 -15.28 -0.43 12.15
N ALA A 69 -14.29 0.31 11.61
CA ALA A 69 -12.93 0.32 12.14
C ALA A 69 -12.83 0.88 13.57
N ARG A 70 -13.75 1.76 13.98
CA ARG A 70 -13.86 2.29 15.35
C ARG A 70 -14.74 1.43 16.26
N GLY A 71 -15.34 0.36 15.76
CA GLY A 71 -16.27 -0.48 16.53
C GLY A 71 -17.65 0.17 16.74
N GLU A 72 -18.00 1.18 15.94
CA GLU A 72 -19.31 1.82 15.95
C GLU A 72 -20.34 0.96 15.20
N PRO A 73 -21.65 1.06 15.52
CA PRO A 73 -22.69 0.37 14.76
C PRO A 73 -22.66 0.86 13.30
N VAL A 74 -22.95 -0.04 12.35
CA VAL A 74 -23.01 0.25 10.91
C VAL A 74 -24.27 -0.32 10.29
N ASP A 75 -24.77 0.32 9.24
CA ASP A 75 -26.02 -0.08 8.59
C ASP A 75 -25.85 -1.35 7.74
N ARG A 76 -24.64 -1.53 7.18
CA ARG A 76 -24.21 -2.74 6.47
C ARG A 76 -22.76 -3.06 6.81
N VAL A 77 -22.38 -4.34 6.72
CA VAL A 77 -20.97 -4.75 6.86
C VAL A 77 -20.18 -4.20 5.68
N PRO A 78 -19.19 -3.31 5.89
CA PRO A 78 -18.44 -2.72 4.79
C PRO A 78 -17.48 -3.73 4.16
N VAL A 79 -17.29 -3.64 2.84
CA VAL A 79 -16.38 -4.52 2.10
C VAL A 79 -15.39 -3.75 1.22
N TRP A 80 -14.15 -4.21 1.23
CA TRP A 80 -13.09 -3.84 0.30
C TRP A 80 -12.17 -5.04 0.12
N VAL A 81 -11.35 -5.03 -0.93
CA VAL A 81 -10.51 -6.19 -1.26
C VAL A 81 -9.06 -5.76 -1.41
N MET A 82 -8.16 -6.46 -0.72
CA MET A 82 -6.72 -6.27 -0.91
C MET A 82 -6.35 -6.52 -2.38
N ARG A 83 -5.55 -5.61 -2.96
CA ARG A 83 -5.19 -5.62 -4.39
C ARG A 83 -6.40 -5.51 -5.33
N GLN A 84 -7.47 -4.80 -4.92
CA GLN A 84 -8.61 -4.48 -5.80
C GLN A 84 -8.19 -3.82 -7.12
N ALA A 85 -7.18 -2.93 -7.10
CA ALA A 85 -6.55 -2.44 -8.31
C ALA A 85 -5.41 -3.39 -8.70
N GLY A 86 -5.65 -4.27 -9.67
CA GLY A 86 -4.67 -5.30 -10.02
C GLY A 86 -4.90 -6.02 -11.34
N ARG A 87 -3.99 -6.94 -11.65
CA ARG A 87 -3.89 -7.67 -12.92
C ARG A 87 -5.14 -8.45 -13.32
N TYR A 88 -6.06 -8.72 -12.41
CA TYR A 88 -7.32 -9.40 -12.74
C TYR A 88 -8.28 -8.50 -13.54
N LEU A 89 -8.06 -7.18 -13.55
CA LEU A 89 -8.83 -6.22 -14.34
C LEU A 89 -8.16 -6.00 -15.71
N PRO A 90 -8.88 -6.18 -16.83
CA PRO A 90 -8.32 -5.93 -18.16
C PRO A 90 -7.90 -4.45 -18.38
N GLU A 91 -8.63 -3.50 -17.79
CA GLU A 91 -8.31 -2.07 -17.83
C GLU A 91 -7.01 -1.74 -17.08
N PHE A 92 -6.73 -2.44 -15.98
CA PHE A 92 -5.46 -2.33 -15.27
C PHE A 92 -4.30 -2.84 -16.14
N GLN A 93 -4.50 -4.00 -16.78
CA GLN A 93 -3.50 -4.55 -17.70
C GLN A 93 -3.24 -3.62 -18.89
N ALA A 94 -4.27 -2.96 -19.41
CA ALA A 94 -4.13 -1.98 -20.50
C ALA A 94 -3.30 -0.76 -20.11
N VAL A 95 -3.43 -0.26 -18.87
CA VAL A 95 -2.57 0.82 -18.34
C VAL A 95 -1.13 0.32 -18.16
N ARG A 96 -0.95 -0.85 -17.54
CA ARG A 96 0.38 -1.46 -17.31
C ARG A 96 1.11 -1.88 -18.60
N ALA A 97 0.39 -2.07 -19.71
CA ALA A 97 0.99 -2.33 -21.01
C ALA A 97 1.62 -1.07 -21.64
N LYS A 98 1.19 0.12 -21.21
CA LYS A 98 1.66 1.40 -21.73
C LYS A 98 2.71 2.09 -20.84
N HIS A 99 2.68 1.81 -19.54
CA HIS A 99 3.50 2.48 -18.53
C HIS A 99 4.21 1.49 -17.62
N ASP A 100 5.44 1.82 -17.20
CA ASP A 100 6.17 1.02 -16.23
C ASP A 100 5.54 1.10 -14.82
N PHE A 101 5.84 0.14 -13.94
CA PHE A 101 5.18 0.02 -12.64
C PHE A 101 5.44 1.24 -11.78
N PHE A 102 6.70 1.65 -11.70
CA PHE A 102 7.09 2.81 -10.92
C PHE A 102 6.62 4.11 -11.55
N GLU A 103 6.50 4.17 -12.88
CA GLU A 103 5.91 5.32 -13.58
C GLU A 103 4.45 5.52 -13.18
N VAL A 104 3.65 4.44 -13.15
CA VAL A 104 2.26 4.49 -12.68
C VAL A 104 2.17 4.94 -11.22
N CYS A 105 3.06 4.45 -10.35
CA CYS A 105 3.07 4.86 -8.93
C CYS A 105 3.50 6.32 -8.73
N ARG A 106 4.37 6.86 -9.58
CA ARG A 106 4.90 8.24 -9.47
C ARG A 106 4.01 9.29 -10.15
N THR A 107 3.13 8.87 -11.05
CA THR A 107 2.24 9.78 -11.80
C THR A 107 0.88 9.84 -11.10
N PRO A 108 0.51 10.95 -10.43
CA PRO A 108 -0.71 11.03 -9.64
C PRO A 108 -1.98 10.71 -10.43
N GLU A 109 -2.05 11.15 -11.68
CA GLU A 109 -3.20 10.92 -12.56
C GLU A 109 -3.37 9.43 -12.88
N LEU A 110 -2.27 8.72 -13.13
CA LEU A 110 -2.30 7.28 -13.41
C LEU A 110 -2.63 6.46 -12.15
N ALA A 111 -2.03 6.81 -11.01
CA ALA A 111 -2.32 6.18 -9.73
C ALA A 111 -3.80 6.37 -9.34
N CYS A 112 -4.35 7.57 -9.54
CA CYS A 112 -5.77 7.86 -9.34
C CYS A 112 -6.65 7.02 -10.27
N GLU A 113 -6.37 7.03 -11.58
CA GLU A 113 -7.14 6.26 -12.56
C GLU A 113 -7.19 4.77 -12.19
N VAL A 114 -6.04 4.17 -11.89
CA VAL A 114 -5.93 2.77 -11.49
C VAL A 114 -6.68 2.49 -10.18
N THR A 115 -6.62 3.39 -9.21
CA THR A 115 -7.34 3.28 -7.92
C THR A 115 -8.86 3.29 -8.12
N MET A 116 -9.36 4.05 -9.10
CA MET A 116 -10.79 4.21 -9.35
C MET A 116 -11.42 3.07 -10.16
N GLN A 117 -10.64 2.33 -10.94
CA GLN A 117 -11.14 1.23 -11.80
C GLN A 117 -12.03 0.20 -11.05
N PRO A 118 -11.67 -0.30 -9.85
CA PRO A 118 -12.48 -1.29 -9.15
C PRO A 118 -13.81 -0.72 -8.66
N LEU A 119 -13.84 0.56 -8.25
CA LEU A 119 -15.06 1.24 -7.80
C LEU A 119 -16.07 1.45 -8.92
N ARG A 120 -15.62 1.48 -10.18
CA ARG A 120 -16.51 1.54 -11.35
C ARG A 120 -17.18 0.19 -11.65
N ARG A 121 -16.63 -0.91 -11.14
CA ARG A 121 -17.16 -2.27 -11.37
C ARG A 121 -17.94 -2.83 -10.19
N PHE A 122 -17.52 -2.49 -8.97
CA PHE A 122 -18.00 -3.09 -7.75
C PHE A 122 -18.41 -2.02 -6.76
N ASP A 123 -19.49 -2.27 -6.03
CA ASP A 123 -19.95 -1.42 -4.94
C ASP A 123 -19.12 -1.68 -3.66
N LEU A 124 -17.87 -1.21 -3.66
CA LEU A 124 -16.96 -1.30 -2.52
C LEU A 124 -17.12 -0.09 -1.60
N ASP A 125 -16.98 -0.29 -0.29
CA ASP A 125 -17.11 0.78 0.71
C ASP A 125 -15.83 1.60 0.90
N ALA A 126 -14.69 1.15 0.37
CA ALA A 126 -13.43 1.87 0.40
C ALA A 126 -12.58 1.67 -0.85
N SER A 127 -11.70 2.65 -1.09
CA SER A 127 -10.62 2.58 -2.05
C SER A 127 -9.28 2.58 -1.35
N ILE A 128 -8.34 1.76 -1.83
CA ILE A 128 -6.95 1.78 -1.40
C ILE A 128 -6.10 2.42 -2.50
N ILE A 129 -5.27 3.39 -2.13
CA ILE A 129 -4.38 4.07 -3.07
C ILE A 129 -3.47 3.07 -3.78
N PHE A 130 -3.36 3.18 -5.09
CA PHE A 130 -2.39 2.41 -5.85
C PHE A 130 -0.99 2.98 -5.63
N SER A 131 -0.21 2.28 -4.81
CA SER A 131 1.20 2.53 -4.58
C SER A 131 1.88 1.20 -4.22
N ASP A 132 3.20 1.22 -4.07
CA ASP A 132 3.98 0.06 -3.65
C ASP A 132 4.74 0.37 -2.36
N ILE A 133 4.96 -0.65 -1.53
CA ILE A 133 5.71 -0.49 -0.27
C ILE A 133 7.20 -0.19 -0.51
N LEU A 134 7.74 -0.56 -1.66
CA LEU A 134 9.16 -0.39 -1.99
C LEU A 134 9.51 1.01 -2.46
N VAL A 135 8.53 1.91 -2.60
CA VAL A 135 8.78 3.33 -2.84
C VAL A 135 9.58 3.98 -1.70
N ILE A 136 9.45 3.46 -0.47
CA ILE A 136 10.19 3.95 0.70
C ILE A 136 11.69 3.64 0.57
N PRO A 137 12.13 2.37 0.38
CA PRO A 137 13.52 2.05 0.05
C PRO A 137 14.09 2.91 -1.09
N GLN A 138 13.30 3.12 -2.13
CA GLN A 138 13.73 3.95 -3.25
C GLN A 138 13.94 5.41 -2.86
N ALA A 139 13.10 5.97 -1.99
CA ALA A 139 13.26 7.33 -1.45
C ALA A 139 14.49 7.44 -0.55
N LEU A 140 14.86 6.35 0.11
CA LEU A 140 16.10 6.21 0.89
C LEU A 140 17.34 5.96 0.01
N GLY A 141 17.23 6.00 -1.31
CA GLY A 141 18.37 5.80 -2.23
C GLY A 141 18.71 4.34 -2.54
N ILE A 142 17.86 3.38 -2.13
CA ILE A 142 18.04 1.97 -2.48
C ILE A 142 17.48 1.72 -3.89
N THR A 143 18.30 1.16 -4.78
CA THR A 143 17.84 0.78 -6.12
C THR A 143 16.90 -0.42 -6.04
N VAL A 144 15.70 -0.28 -6.60
CA VAL A 144 14.69 -1.34 -6.70
C VAL A 144 14.33 -1.52 -8.17
N GLU A 145 14.51 -2.75 -8.68
CA GLU A 145 14.17 -3.13 -10.05
C GLU A 145 12.96 -4.05 -10.06
N MET A 146 12.01 -3.82 -10.97
CA MET A 146 10.90 -4.75 -11.18
C MET A 146 11.23 -5.71 -12.32
N LYS A 147 11.56 -6.97 -12.02
CA LYS A 147 11.90 -7.98 -13.04
C LYS A 147 10.68 -8.78 -13.48
N PRO A 148 10.38 -8.90 -14.79
CA PRO A 148 9.25 -9.67 -15.28
C PRO A 148 9.25 -11.11 -14.77
N GLY A 149 8.15 -11.54 -14.17
CA GLY A 149 7.97 -12.90 -13.64
C GLY A 149 8.70 -13.22 -12.33
N VAL A 150 9.62 -12.36 -11.89
CA VAL A 150 10.38 -12.52 -10.63
C VAL A 150 9.83 -11.60 -9.53
N GLY A 151 9.37 -10.41 -9.92
CA GLY A 151 8.93 -9.38 -8.98
C GLY A 151 10.06 -8.38 -8.65
N PRO A 152 9.97 -7.70 -7.51
CA PRO A 152 10.95 -6.70 -7.14
C PRO A 152 12.27 -7.35 -6.72
N VAL A 153 13.38 -6.81 -7.22
CA VAL A 153 14.74 -7.23 -6.91
C VAL A 153 15.52 -6.01 -6.43
N LEU A 154 16.25 -6.19 -5.32
CA LEU A 154 17.21 -5.23 -4.82
C LEU A 154 18.60 -5.72 -5.24
N PRO A 155 19.27 -5.11 -6.24
CA PRO A 155 20.58 -5.55 -6.70
C PRO A 155 21.63 -5.51 -5.58
N GLU A 156 21.52 -4.52 -4.70
CA GLU A 156 22.42 -4.28 -3.57
C GLU A 156 21.61 -4.24 -2.27
N PRO A 157 21.34 -5.37 -1.61
CA PRO A 157 20.67 -5.39 -0.32
C PRO A 157 21.58 -4.85 0.79
N LEU A 158 20.98 -4.34 1.87
CA LEU A 158 21.72 -3.99 3.08
C LEU A 158 22.12 -5.29 3.81
N VAL A 159 23.41 -5.44 4.12
CA VAL A 159 23.98 -6.64 4.74
C VAL A 159 24.54 -6.33 6.13
N GLY A 160 25.02 -5.12 6.38
CA GLY A 160 25.58 -4.74 7.67
C GLY A 160 25.33 -3.28 8.08
N PRO A 161 25.70 -2.90 9.32
CA PRO A 161 25.48 -1.56 9.84
C PRO A 161 26.15 -0.44 9.03
N ALA A 162 27.28 -0.74 8.37
CA ALA A 162 27.98 0.22 7.51
C ALA A 162 27.15 0.64 6.28
N ASP A 163 26.24 -0.21 5.81
CA ASP A 163 25.38 0.09 4.64
C ASP A 163 24.29 1.13 4.97
N LEU A 164 24.18 1.58 6.21
CA LEU A 164 23.28 2.67 6.58
C LEU A 164 23.80 4.03 6.09
N GLU A 165 25.12 4.16 5.89
CA GLU A 165 25.76 5.41 5.46
C GLU A 165 25.37 5.82 4.03
N ARG A 166 24.97 4.85 3.19
CA ARG A 166 24.54 5.08 1.81
C ARG A 166 23.05 5.44 1.68
N LEU A 167 22.29 5.46 2.78
CA LEU A 167 20.88 5.81 2.75
C LEU A 167 20.71 7.33 2.73
N ASN A 168 19.78 7.82 1.91
CA ASN A 168 19.37 9.21 1.94
C ASN A 168 18.60 9.50 3.23
N GLN A 169 19.23 10.21 4.18
CA GLN A 169 18.64 10.54 5.47
C GLN A 169 17.55 11.62 5.37
N THR A 170 17.48 12.34 4.24
CA THR A 170 16.49 13.40 4.02
C THR A 170 15.17 12.87 3.43
N GLY A 171 15.12 11.60 3.01
CA GLY A 171 13.90 10.92 2.56
C GLY A 171 13.23 11.50 1.31
N THR A 172 13.94 12.36 0.56
CA THR A 172 13.45 13.03 -0.64
C THR A 172 14.05 12.38 -1.89
N MET A 173 13.22 12.07 -2.89
CA MET A 173 13.68 11.71 -4.23
C MET A 173 13.89 13.02 -5.00
N ASP A 174 15.10 13.25 -5.50
CA ASP A 174 15.40 14.34 -6.46
C ASP A 174 14.81 14.06 -7.85
#